data_AF-A0A227JBV5-F1
#
_entry.id   AF-A0A227JBV5-F1
#
_cell.length_a   1.000
_cell.length_b   1.000
_cell.length_c   1.000
_cell.angle_alpha   90.00
_cell.angle_beta   90.00
_cell.angle_gamma   90.00
#
_symmetry.space_group_name_H-M   'P 1'
#
loop_
_entity.id
_entity.type
_entity.pdbx_description
1 polymer ?
#
loop_
_entity_poly.entity_id
_entity_poly.type
_entity_poly.pdbx_seq_one_letter_code
_entity_poly.pdbx_strand_id
1 'polypeptide(L)'
;MNRNKYVLLFCSLLVLFGCGMSQPAESPKNYAIVADSPVKTYFEKYEMILIDSVRVESPFNNTQMVFRLSDVSFESDYYNRYITEPSAIIENQIPTSLSRAGVVGSIVPYSA
;
A
#
# COMPACT_ATOMS: atom_id res chain seq x y z
N MET A 1 -3.88 60.75 -20.94
CA MET A 1 -4.87 59.68 -21.23
C MET A 1 -4.26 58.26 -21.26
N ASN A 2 -3.21 57.95 -20.46
CA ASN A 2 -2.53 56.64 -20.52
C ASN A 2 -2.37 55.91 -19.16
N ARG A 3 -2.61 56.57 -18.02
CA ARG A 3 -2.40 55.97 -16.68
C ARG A 3 -3.29 54.73 -16.43
N ASN A 4 -4.55 54.77 -16.85
CA ASN A 4 -5.47 53.64 -16.69
C ASN A 4 -5.11 52.44 -17.58
N LYS A 5 -4.46 52.66 -18.73
CA LYS A 5 -4.00 51.58 -19.62
C LYS A 5 -2.84 50.79 -19.00
N TYR A 6 -1.91 51.46 -18.33
CA TYR A 6 -0.80 50.80 -17.62
C TYR A 6 -1.28 50.03 -16.39
N VAL A 7 -2.28 50.54 -15.66
CA VAL A 7 -2.87 49.85 -14.51
C VAL A 7 -3.60 48.57 -14.93
N LEU A 8 -4.38 48.61 -16.03
CA LEU A 8 -5.04 47.43 -16.59
C LEU A 8 -4.03 46.39 -17.09
N LEU A 9 -2.95 46.83 -17.74
CA LEU A 9 -1.89 45.95 -18.22
C LEU A 9 -1.13 45.29 -17.06
N PHE A 10 -0.88 46.03 -15.98
CA PHE A 10 -0.22 45.50 -14.78
C PHE A 10 -1.10 44.48 -14.03
N CYS A 11 -2.40 44.76 -13.87
CA CYS A 11 -3.34 43.80 -13.30
C CYS A 11 -3.45 42.51 -14.14
N SER A 12 -3.47 42.64 -15.47
CA SER A 12 -3.50 41.47 -16.37
C SER A 12 -2.23 40.61 -16.23
N LEU A 13 -1.07 41.27 -16.09
CA LEU A 13 0.20 40.58 -15.86
C LEU A 13 0.19 39.79 -14.53
N LEU A 14 -0.36 40.36 -13.46
CA LEU A 14 -0.42 39.72 -12.14
C LEU A 14 -1.28 38.45 -12.12
N VAL A 15 -2.38 38.41 -12.89
CA VAL A 15 -3.25 37.22 -12.97
C VAL A 15 -2.53 36.05 -13.66
N LEU A 16 -1.63 36.32 -14.61
CA LEU A 16 -0.84 35.30 -15.29
C LEU A 16 0.23 34.66 -14.38
N PHE A 17 0.79 35.40 -13.41
CA PHE A 17 1.76 34.86 -12.46
C PHE A 17 1.13 33.99 -11.35
N GLY A 18 -0.20 34.05 -11.15
CA GLY A 18 -0.89 33.27 -10.12
C GLY A 18 -1.10 31.79 -10.44
N CYS A 19 -1.00 31.38 -11.71
CA CYS A 19 -1.26 29.99 -12.13
C CYS A 19 -0.03 29.07 -12.04
N GLY A 20 1.14 29.58 -11.65
CA GLY A 20 2.38 28.79 -11.60
C GLY A 20 2.64 28.05 -10.28
N MET A 21 1.90 28.38 -9.22
CA MET A 21 2.11 27.79 -7.88
C MET A 21 1.23 26.55 -7.66
N SER A 22 1.31 25.60 -8.58
CA SER A 22 0.81 24.25 -8.36
C SER A 22 1.82 23.53 -7.49
N GLN A 23 1.54 23.39 -6.19
CA GLN A 23 2.29 22.43 -5.37
C GLN A 23 2.15 21.04 -6.02
N PRO A 24 3.24 20.26 -6.17
CA PRO A 24 3.11 18.89 -6.63
C PRO A 24 2.19 18.16 -5.65
N ALA A 25 1.12 17.55 -6.16
CA ALA A 25 0.23 16.74 -5.34
C ALA A 25 1.07 15.67 -4.64
N GLU A 26 0.96 15.57 -3.32
CA GLU A 26 1.71 14.59 -2.54
C GLU A 26 1.36 13.19 -3.04
N SER A 27 2.38 12.46 -3.50
CA SER A 27 2.21 11.12 -4.05
C SER A 27 2.03 10.10 -2.92
N PRO A 28 1.14 9.11 -3.08
CA PRO A 28 0.95 8.08 -2.08
C PRO A 28 2.23 7.22 -1.94
N LYS A 29 2.59 6.93 -0.70
CA LYS A 29 3.66 6.00 -0.33
C LYS A 29 3.11 4.58 -0.36
N ASN A 30 3.88 3.69 -0.98
CA ASN A 30 3.51 2.30 -1.17
C ASN A 30 4.36 1.40 -0.27
N TYR A 31 3.72 0.47 0.41
CA TYR A 31 4.32 -0.44 1.38
C TYR A 31 4.05 -1.90 0.99
N ALA A 32 4.99 -2.77 1.33
CA ALA A 32 4.84 -4.22 1.18
C ALA A 32 5.03 -4.90 2.52
N ILE A 33 4.27 -5.97 2.77
CA ILE A 33 4.53 -6.87 3.89
C ILE A 33 5.46 -7.96 3.36
N VAL A 34 6.62 -8.11 3.98
CA VAL A 34 7.62 -9.11 3.63
C VAL A 34 7.91 -9.92 4.87
N ALA A 35 7.80 -11.24 4.76
CA ALA A 35 8.24 -12.12 5.83
C ALA A 35 9.76 -12.12 5.89
N ASP A 36 10.32 -11.83 7.06
CA ASP A 36 11.75 -11.88 7.30
C ASP A 36 12.32 -13.29 7.14
N SER A 37 13.63 -13.37 6.94
CA SER A 37 14.34 -14.65 6.92
C SER A 37 14.27 -15.32 8.30
N PRO A 38 13.98 -16.63 8.36
CA PRO A 38 13.87 -17.33 9.63
C PRO A 38 15.22 -17.36 10.35
N VAL A 39 15.21 -17.01 11.64
CA VAL A 39 16.41 -17.06 12.49
C VAL A 39 16.85 -18.51 12.75
N LYS A 40 15.93 -19.46 12.63
CA LYS A 40 16.16 -20.90 12.82
C LYS A 40 15.49 -21.67 11.71
N THR A 41 16.21 -22.63 11.15
CA THR A 41 15.65 -23.65 10.27
C THR A 41 15.26 -24.87 11.09
N TYR A 42 14.23 -25.57 10.63
CA TYR A 42 13.74 -26.79 11.24
C TYR A 42 13.97 -27.98 10.31
N PHE A 43 13.94 -29.18 10.87
CA PHE A 43 13.87 -30.38 10.06
C PHE A 43 12.49 -30.49 9.41
N GLU A 44 12.46 -31.06 8.21
CA GLU A 44 11.24 -31.32 7.49
C GLU A 44 10.29 -32.16 8.35
N LYS A 45 9.08 -31.65 8.55
CA LYS A 45 8.04 -32.31 9.36
C LYS A 45 6.86 -32.76 8.51
N TYR A 46 6.60 -32.06 7.41
CA TYR A 46 5.47 -32.32 6.52
C TYR A 46 5.97 -32.43 5.08
N GLU A 47 5.55 -33.47 4.39
CA GLU A 47 5.90 -33.68 2.98
C GLU A 47 5.17 -32.67 2.07
N MET A 48 3.88 -32.45 2.33
CA MET A 48 3.05 -31.53 1.54
C MET A 48 2.06 -30.76 2.42
N ILE A 49 1.90 -29.47 2.13
CA ILE A 49 0.83 -28.63 2.71
C ILE A 49 0.09 -27.89 1.59
N LEU A 50 -1.24 -27.93 1.66
CA LEU A 50 -2.13 -27.06 0.88
C LEU A 50 -2.41 -25.79 1.70
N ILE A 51 -2.16 -24.63 1.11
CA ILE A 51 -2.54 -23.34 1.70
C ILE A 51 -3.82 -22.89 1.01
N ASP A 52 -4.91 -22.80 1.77
CA ASP A 52 -6.19 -22.27 1.30
C ASP A 52 -6.12 -20.74 1.09
N SER A 53 -7.09 -20.20 0.36
CA SER A 53 -7.22 -18.77 0.09
C SER A 53 -7.23 -17.93 1.37
N VAL A 54 -6.53 -16.79 1.35
CA VAL A 54 -6.48 -15.86 2.47
C VAL A 54 -7.49 -14.74 2.24
N ARG A 55 -8.49 -14.64 3.13
CA ARG A 55 -9.47 -13.55 3.08
C ARG A 55 -9.21 -12.53 4.19
N VAL A 56 -9.17 -11.27 3.80
CA VAL A 56 -9.13 -10.13 4.72
C VAL A 56 -10.47 -9.40 4.63
N GLU A 57 -11.06 -9.07 5.77
CA GLU A 57 -12.39 -8.45 5.85
C GLU A 57 -12.31 -6.94 5.94
N SER A 58 -13.45 -6.29 5.64
CA SER A 58 -13.65 -4.87 5.89
C SER A 58 -13.36 -4.52 7.37
N PRO A 59 -12.70 -3.39 7.66
CA PRO A 59 -12.25 -2.34 6.72
C PRO A 59 -10.88 -2.57 6.04
N PHE A 60 -10.21 -3.69 6.29
CA PHE A 60 -8.81 -3.93 5.91
C PHE A 60 -8.62 -4.60 4.53
N ASN A 61 -9.71 -4.81 3.79
CA ASN A 61 -9.73 -5.58 2.54
C ASN A 61 -9.36 -4.75 1.30
N ASN A 62 -8.62 -3.65 1.47
CA ASN A 62 -8.19 -2.77 0.38
C ASN A 62 -6.71 -2.40 0.56
N THR A 63 -6.13 -1.80 -0.48
CA THR A 63 -4.78 -1.24 -0.50
C THR A 63 -4.58 -0.07 0.45
N GLN A 64 -5.62 0.63 0.90
CA GLN A 64 -5.44 1.75 1.84
C GLN A 64 -5.14 1.22 3.24
N MET A 65 -4.15 1.81 3.92
CA MET A 65 -3.92 1.49 5.32
C MET A 65 -5.05 2.04 6.18
N VAL A 66 -5.39 1.33 7.24
CA VAL A 66 -6.52 1.70 8.11
C VAL A 66 -6.01 1.97 9.51
N PHE A 67 -6.33 3.15 10.04
CA PHE A 67 -6.11 3.51 11.43
C PHE A 67 -7.36 3.27 12.24
N ARG A 68 -7.21 2.65 13.41
CA ARG A 68 -8.29 2.49 14.38
C ARG A 68 -8.34 3.72 15.28
N LEU A 69 -9.42 4.48 15.21
CA LEU A 69 -9.63 5.68 16.03
C LEU A 69 -10.35 5.37 17.36
N SER A 70 -11.21 4.36 17.36
CA SER A 70 -11.90 3.87 18.55
C SER A 70 -12.29 2.40 18.37
N ASP A 71 -13.09 1.85 19.28
CA ASP A 71 -13.51 0.45 19.17
C ASP A 71 -14.35 0.15 17.93
N VAL A 72 -15.07 1.15 17.41
CA VAL A 72 -16.02 1.02 16.30
C VAL A 72 -15.72 1.99 15.15
N SER A 73 -14.62 2.74 15.22
CA SER A 73 -14.28 3.75 14.20
C SER A 73 -12.90 3.48 13.61
N PHE A 74 -12.89 3.49 12.27
CA PHE A 74 -11.72 3.22 11.44
C PHE A 74 -11.64 4.29 10.35
N GLU A 75 -10.44 4.74 10.06
CA GLU A 75 -10.16 5.73 9.01
C GLU A 75 -9.14 5.17 8.03
N SER A 76 -9.46 5.26 6.74
CA SER A 76 -8.57 4.85 5.66
C SER A 76 -7.63 5.98 5.27
N ASP A 77 -6.35 5.67 5.17
CA ASP A 77 -5.31 6.58 4.74
C ASP A 77 -5.04 6.45 3.24
N TYR A 78 -5.26 7.55 2.51
CA TYR A 78 -4.97 7.61 1.08
C TYR A 78 -3.47 7.72 0.78
N TYR A 79 -2.69 8.34 1.66
CA TYR A 79 -1.27 8.60 1.44
C TYR A 79 -0.39 7.41 1.81
N ASN A 80 -0.84 6.52 2.69
CA ASN A 80 -0.12 5.29 3.04
C ASN A 80 -0.90 4.07 2.56
N ARG A 81 -0.35 3.35 1.58
CA ARG A 81 -1.04 2.25 0.90
C ARG A 81 -0.16 1.02 0.78
N TYR A 82 -0.76 -0.14 0.76
CA TYR A 82 -0.12 -1.37 0.31
C TYR A 82 0.04 -1.38 -1.21
N ILE A 83 1.09 -2.04 -1.70
CA ILE A 83 1.37 -2.20 -3.13
C ILE A 83 0.29 -3.03 -3.86
N THR A 84 -0.44 -3.86 -3.12
CA THR A 84 -1.57 -4.69 -3.57
C THR A 84 -2.46 -5.01 -2.36
N GLU A 85 -3.56 -5.73 -2.55
CA GLU A 85 -4.47 -6.10 -1.47
C GLU A 85 -3.76 -6.95 -0.40
N PRO A 86 -3.99 -6.68 0.91
CA PRO A 86 -3.34 -7.42 1.99
C PRO A 86 -3.54 -8.93 1.93
N SER A 87 -4.71 -9.40 1.48
CA SER A 87 -5.01 -10.81 1.23
C SER A 87 -3.96 -11.46 0.32
N ALA A 88 -3.75 -10.88 -0.85
CA ALA A 88 -2.77 -11.36 -1.83
C ALA A 88 -1.33 -11.26 -1.31
N ILE A 89 -0.99 -10.22 -0.53
CA ILE A 89 0.35 -10.13 0.07
C ILE A 89 0.56 -11.29 1.04
N ILE A 90 -0.37 -11.51 1.97
CA ILE A 90 -0.26 -12.55 2.99
C ILE A 90 -0.23 -13.93 2.36
N GLU A 91 -1.12 -14.20 1.40
CA GLU A 91 -1.19 -15.47 0.67
C GLU A 91 0.14 -15.83 0.01
N ASN A 92 0.88 -14.86 -0.52
CA ASN A 92 2.20 -15.08 -1.10
C ASN A 92 3.32 -15.20 -0.05
N GLN A 93 3.21 -14.50 1.08
CA GLN A 93 4.26 -14.52 2.11
C GLN A 93 4.26 -15.81 2.94
N ILE A 94 3.11 -16.44 3.19
CA ILE A 94 3.02 -17.70 3.94
C ILE A 94 3.85 -18.84 3.31
N PRO A 95 3.65 -19.23 2.03
CA PRO A 95 4.42 -20.32 1.42
C PRO A 95 5.91 -20.00 1.40
N THR A 96 6.25 -18.73 1.11
CA THR A 96 7.63 -18.24 1.09
C THR A 96 8.29 -18.36 2.46
N SER A 97 7.56 -18.09 3.55
CA SER A 97 8.05 -18.22 4.92
C SER A 97 8.23 -19.69 5.33
N LEU A 98 7.25 -20.55 5.04
CA LEU A 98 7.29 -21.97 5.36
C LEU A 98 8.41 -22.71 4.61
N SER A 99 8.59 -22.40 3.32
CA SER A 99 9.67 -22.94 2.51
C SER A 99 11.04 -22.55 3.08
N ARG A 100 11.23 -21.26 3.42
CA ARG A 100 12.49 -20.79 4.03
C ARG A 100 12.77 -21.41 5.39
N ALA A 101 11.74 -21.76 6.17
CA ALA A 101 11.90 -22.40 7.47
C ALA A 101 12.38 -23.86 7.37
N GLY A 102 12.28 -24.50 6.19
CA GLY A 102 12.66 -25.90 5.98
C GLY A 102 11.67 -26.92 6.59
N VAL A 103 10.52 -26.46 7.08
CA VAL A 103 9.53 -27.30 7.78
C VAL A 103 8.75 -28.19 6.82
N VAL A 104 8.63 -27.79 5.54
CA VAL A 104 7.74 -28.40 4.54
C VAL A 104 8.52 -28.71 3.27
N GLY A 105 8.41 -29.94 2.76
CA GLY A 105 9.05 -30.37 1.52
C GLY A 105 8.43 -29.76 0.26
N SER A 106 7.10 -29.76 0.17
CA SER A 106 6.34 -29.20 -0.97
C SER A 106 5.14 -28.38 -0.50
N ILE A 107 4.88 -27.26 -1.17
CA ILE A 107 3.77 -26.35 -0.85
C ILE A 107 2.94 -26.13 -2.10
N VAL A 108 1.64 -26.39 -2.00
CA VAL A 108 0.68 -26.19 -3.09
C VAL A 108 -0.20 -24.99 -2.73
N PRO A 109 -0.18 -23.88 -3.49
CA PRO A 109 -1.11 -22.78 -3.28
C PRO A 109 -2.50 -23.16 -3.77
N TYR A 110 -3.55 -22.59 -3.16
CA TYR A 110 -4.94 -22.80 -3.58
C TYR A 110 -5.20 -22.50 -5.06
N SER A 111 -4.47 -21.54 -5.63
CA SER A 111 -4.61 -21.11 -7.02
C SER A 111 -3.86 -21.97 -8.06
N ALA A 112 -3.28 -23.11 -7.66
CA ALA A 112 -2.50 -24.01 -8.54
C ALA A 112 -3.37 -25.02 -9.30
#